data_AF-A0A2S5DME0-F1
#
_entry.id   AF-A0A2S5DME0-F1
#
_cell.length_a   1.000
_cell.length_b   1.000
_cell.length_c   1.000
_cell.angle_alpha   90.00
_cell.angle_beta   90.00
_cell.angle_gamma   90.00
#
_symmetry.space_group_name_H-M   'P 1'
#
loop_
_entity.id
_entity.type
_entity.pdbx_description
1 polymer ?
#
loop_
_entity_poly.entity_id
_entity_poly.type
_entity_poly.pdbx_seq_one_letter_code
_entity_poly.pdbx_strand_id
1 'polypeptide(L)'
;MGTVWEYQYEYTDLDNGEVKLYPFWLTEAEAGHCQTLLENDFGRKLKHTRRERVGPPAWREAYKVKPHGIKTLPEFDSPMHAELVELYRRERDPDVRRVILEVVRARRVMGEIEDLFRVIRNEYKDKLVAMNVLRCLIQNERWRVGEFGGASDVGAKSRADAGAREEGDRPGDEVKAK
;
A
#
# COMPACT_ATOMS: atom_id res chain seq x y z
N MET A 1 30.13 14.83 -8.93
CA MET A 1 28.90 14.60 -8.13
C MET A 1 28.02 15.82 -8.30
N GLY A 2 26.76 15.66 -8.70
CA GLY A 2 25.88 16.81 -8.95
C GLY A 2 25.54 17.57 -7.68
N THR A 3 25.42 18.89 -7.76
CA THR A 3 24.93 19.74 -6.68
C THR A 3 23.55 19.28 -6.22
N VAL A 4 23.42 18.92 -4.94
CA VAL A 4 22.14 18.51 -4.33
C VAL A 4 21.57 19.71 -3.56
N TRP A 5 20.35 20.12 -3.89
CA TRP A 5 19.68 21.25 -3.25
C TRP A 5 18.68 20.78 -2.19
N GLU A 6 18.73 21.37 -1.00
CA GLU A 6 17.75 21.16 0.07
C GLU A 6 16.91 22.41 0.31
N TYR A 7 15.72 22.17 0.87
CA TYR A 7 14.75 23.20 1.25
C TYR A 7 14.22 22.97 2.66
N GLN A 8 13.70 24.03 3.29
CA GLN A 8 12.84 23.85 4.46
C GLN A 8 11.41 23.52 4.02
N TYR A 9 10.73 22.76 4.88
CA TYR A 9 9.34 22.39 4.71
C TYR A 9 8.54 22.83 5.93
N GLU A 10 7.35 23.36 5.70
CA GLU A 10 6.35 23.59 6.74
C GLU A 10 5.23 22.56 6.59
N TYR A 11 4.58 22.19 7.69
CA TYR A 11 3.42 21.31 7.68
C TYR A 11 2.39 21.80 8.69
N THR A 12 1.12 21.53 8.44
CA THR A 12 0.05 21.81 9.40
C THR A 12 -0.11 20.58 10.27
N ASP A 13 0.30 20.66 11.53
CA ASP A 13 0.13 19.58 12.50
C ASP A 13 -1.37 19.31 12.69
N LEU A 14 -1.80 18.09 12.37
CA LEU A 14 -3.23 17.75 12.40
C LEU A 14 -3.78 17.56 13.81
N ASP A 15 -2.94 17.36 14.82
CA ASP A 15 -3.38 17.17 16.20
C ASP A 15 -3.81 18.50 16.84
N ASN A 16 -3.14 19.60 16.48
CA ASN A 16 -3.38 20.92 17.08
C ASN A 16 -3.72 22.04 16.07
N GLY A 17 -3.61 21.78 14.77
CA GLY A 17 -3.88 22.72 13.68
C GLY A 17 -2.80 23.79 13.47
N GLU A 18 -1.65 23.70 14.14
CA GLU A 18 -0.58 24.70 14.02
C GLU A 18 0.35 24.41 12.85
N VAL A 19 0.80 25.47 12.17
CA VAL A 19 1.84 25.36 11.14
C VAL A 19 3.22 25.26 11.81
N LYS A 20 3.93 24.17 11.56
CA LYS A 20 5.25 23.87 12.11
C LYS A 20 6.29 23.71 11.01
N LEU A 21 7.52 24.09 11.30
CA LEU A 21 8.66 23.81 10.42
C LEU A 21 9.20 22.41 10.70
N TYR A 22 9.49 21.67 9.63
CA TYR A 22 10.19 20.40 9.75
C TYR A 22 11.64 20.65 10.18
N PRO A 23 12.15 19.94 11.20
CA PRO A 23 13.43 20.27 11.83
C PRO A 23 14.65 20.04 10.91
N PHE A 24 14.49 19.28 9.83
CA PHE A 24 15.57 19.01 8.88
C PHE A 24 15.29 19.62 7.51
N TRP A 25 16.36 20.02 6.83
CA TRP A 25 16.24 20.43 5.44
C TRP A 25 16.28 19.18 4.57
N LEU A 26 15.39 19.11 3.59
CA LEU A 26 15.21 17.93 2.77
C LEU A 26 15.33 18.28 1.29
N THR A 27 15.80 17.33 0.50
CA THR A 27 15.57 17.36 -0.94
C THR A 27 14.08 17.12 -1.23
N GLU A 28 13.62 17.45 -2.44
CA GLU A 28 12.25 17.14 -2.87
C GLU A 28 11.94 15.64 -2.80
N ALA A 29 12.92 14.80 -3.16
CA ALA A 29 12.79 13.35 -3.11
C ALA A 29 12.64 12.84 -1.66
N GLU A 30 13.43 13.34 -0.71
CA GLU A 30 13.31 12.92 0.70
C GLU A 30 12.05 13.45 1.36
N ALA A 31 11.62 14.67 1.03
CA ALA A 31 10.35 15.20 1.51
C ALA A 31 9.17 14.33 1.09
N GLY A 32 9.21 13.78 -0.14
CA GLY A 32 8.21 12.83 -0.63
C GLY A 32 8.17 11.48 0.10
N HIS A 33 9.19 11.16 0.91
CA HIS A 33 9.25 9.94 1.74
C HIS A 33 9.21 10.24 3.25
N CYS A 34 9.05 11.51 3.63
CA CYS A 34 9.04 11.90 5.03
C CYS A 34 7.64 11.68 5.62
N GLN A 35 7.50 10.69 6.50
CA GLN A 35 6.22 10.32 7.11
C GLN A 35 5.52 11.51 7.79
N THR A 36 6.25 12.32 8.57
CA THR A 36 5.68 13.52 9.22
C THR A 36 5.05 14.48 8.21
N LEU A 37 5.74 14.75 7.08
CA LEU A 37 5.22 15.66 6.06
C LEU A 37 4.07 15.04 5.27
N LEU A 38 4.09 13.72 5.06
CA LEU A 38 3.03 13.00 4.37
C LEU A 38 1.75 12.93 5.20
N GLU A 39 1.87 12.74 6.51
CA GLU A 39 0.73 12.63 7.42
C GLU A 39 0.10 14.00 7.72
N ASN A 40 0.84 15.10 7.61
CA ASN A 40 0.40 16.43 8.02
C ASN A 40 0.24 17.44 6.86
N ASP A 41 -0.92 17.39 6.18
CA ASP A 41 -1.33 18.30 5.08
C ASP A 41 -0.33 18.43 3.91
N PHE A 42 0.47 17.40 3.64
CA PHE A 42 1.52 17.40 2.61
C PHE A 42 2.47 18.59 2.76
N GLY A 43 3.54 18.39 3.52
CA GLY A 43 4.59 19.38 3.77
C GLY A 43 4.87 20.33 2.61
N ARG A 44 4.66 21.64 2.84
CA ARG A 44 4.85 22.68 1.83
C ARG A 44 6.31 23.08 1.76
N LYS A 45 6.85 23.04 0.55
CA LYS A 45 8.22 23.47 0.26
C LYS A 45 8.35 24.99 0.30
N LEU A 46 9.21 25.49 1.17
CA LEU A 46 9.55 26.91 1.23
C LEU A 46 10.59 27.25 0.14
N LYS A 47 10.13 27.65 -1.04
CA LYS A 47 11.00 27.89 -2.22
C LYS A 47 12.12 28.92 -1.98
N HIS A 48 11.94 29.85 -1.04
CA HIS A 48 12.91 30.88 -0.70
C HIS A 48 14.04 30.36 0.21
N THR A 49 13.87 29.19 0.84
CA THR A 49 14.92 28.56 1.64
C THR A 49 15.62 27.51 0.77
N ARG A 50 16.61 27.92 -0.02
CA ARG A 50 17.42 26.99 -0.82
C ARG A 50 18.86 26.99 -0.33
N ARG A 51 19.40 25.81 -0.05
CA ARG A 51 20.83 25.64 0.26
C ARG A 51 21.43 24.44 -0.45
N GLU A 52 22.71 24.52 -0.77
CA GLU A 52 23.48 23.39 -1.27
C GLU A 52 23.77 22.42 -0.12
N ARG A 53 23.51 21.13 -0.33
CA ARG A 53 23.84 20.06 0.61
C ARG A 53 25.32 19.77 0.54
N VAL A 54 25.99 19.92 1.68
CA VAL A 54 27.36 19.46 1.88
C VAL A 54 27.33 18.22 2.75
N GLY A 55 27.64 17.06 2.17
CA GLY A 55 27.73 15.79 2.89
C GLY A 55 26.39 15.03 3.01
N PRO A 56 26.30 14.05 3.94
CA PRO A 56 25.09 13.25 4.15
C PRO A 56 23.95 14.09 4.77
N PRO A 57 22.69 13.66 4.61
CA PRO A 57 21.56 14.37 5.18
C PRO A 57 21.60 14.39 6.73
N ALA A 58 21.33 15.55 7.32
CA ALA A 58 21.40 15.77 8.78
C ALA A 58 20.48 14.85 9.58
N TRP A 59 19.28 14.54 9.05
CA TRP A 59 18.32 13.64 9.71
C TRP A 59 18.90 12.24 9.93
N ARG A 60 19.80 11.78 9.05
CA ARG A 60 20.44 10.46 9.18
C ARG A 60 21.32 10.38 10.43
N GLU A 61 21.94 11.47 10.82
CA GLU A 61 22.76 11.53 12.03
C GLU A 61 21.92 11.77 13.28
N ALA A 62 20.88 12.60 13.19
CA ALA A 62 19.96 12.81 14.29
C ALA A 62 19.19 11.53 14.67
N TYR A 63 18.80 10.72 13.68
CA TYR A 63 18.08 9.46 13.89
C TYR A 63 18.99 8.23 13.88
N LYS A 64 20.32 8.40 14.03
CA LYS A 64 21.31 7.31 14.14
C LYS A 64 21.23 6.56 15.47
N VAL A 65 20.06 6.51 16.09
CA VAL A 65 19.81 5.77 17.33
C VAL A 65 19.76 4.29 16.96
N LYS A 66 20.67 3.48 17.52
CA LYS A 66 20.45 2.03 17.54
C LYS A 66 19.13 1.82 18.28
N PRO A 67 18.08 1.25 17.66
CA PRO A 67 16.81 1.05 18.33
C PRO A 67 17.07 0.25 19.60
N HIS A 68 16.97 0.90 20.75
CA HIS A 68 17.26 0.30 22.04
C HIS A 68 15.93 -0.08 22.67
N GLY A 69 15.75 -1.35 23.00
CA GLY A 69 14.51 -1.86 23.59
C GLY A 69 13.39 -2.20 22.61
N ILE A 70 13.55 -1.95 21.30
CA ILE A 70 12.66 -2.54 20.29
C ILE A 70 13.10 -3.98 20.11
N LYS A 71 12.55 -4.90 20.91
CA LYS A 71 12.48 -6.30 20.48
C LYS A 71 11.68 -6.28 19.19
N THR A 72 12.31 -6.65 18.08
CA THR A 72 11.55 -7.01 16.88
C THR A 72 10.48 -7.97 17.33
N LEU A 73 9.22 -7.61 17.09
CA LEU A 73 8.14 -8.55 17.25
C LEU A 73 8.50 -9.78 16.41
N PRO A 74 8.23 -11.00 16.90
CA PRO A 74 8.42 -12.18 16.08
C PRO A 74 7.70 -11.97 14.76
N GLU A 75 8.27 -12.50 13.68
CA GLU A 75 7.57 -12.54 12.40
C GLU A 75 6.20 -13.17 12.63
N PHE A 76 5.16 -12.38 12.38
CA PHE A 76 3.78 -12.80 12.55
C PHE A 76 3.17 -12.91 11.16
N ASP A 77 3.12 -14.13 10.65
CA ASP A 77 2.39 -14.41 9.43
C ASP A 77 0.90 -14.37 9.73
N SER A 78 0.23 -13.39 9.13
CA SER A 78 -1.21 -13.19 9.28
C SER A 78 -1.94 -14.37 8.64
N PRO A 79 -2.83 -15.07 9.37
CA PRO A 79 -3.44 -16.30 8.86
C PRO A 79 -4.33 -16.00 7.64
N MET A 80 -4.23 -16.82 6.61
CA MET A 80 -5.08 -16.73 5.42
C MET A 80 -6.54 -17.01 5.77
N HIS A 81 -7.47 -16.59 4.88
CA HIS A 81 -8.89 -16.87 5.09
C HIS A 81 -9.19 -18.37 5.22
N ALA A 82 -8.55 -19.21 4.39
CA ALA A 82 -8.70 -20.66 4.46
C ALA A 82 -8.25 -21.24 5.80
N GLU A 83 -7.12 -20.77 6.33
CA GLU A 83 -6.57 -21.19 7.63
C GLU A 83 -7.49 -20.78 8.78
N LEU A 84 -8.10 -19.59 8.71
CA LEU A 84 -9.10 -19.15 9.68
C LEU A 84 -10.38 -20.02 9.62
N VAL A 85 -10.81 -20.45 8.43
CA VAL A 85 -11.96 -21.36 8.27
C VAL A 85 -11.66 -22.74 8.85
N GLU A 86 -10.47 -23.28 8.59
CA GLU A 86 -10.03 -24.55 9.17
C GLU A 86 -9.91 -24.46 10.69
N LEU A 87 -9.32 -23.39 11.20
CA LEU A 87 -9.20 -23.13 12.63
C LEU A 87 -10.57 -23.03 13.30
N TYR A 88 -11.53 -22.31 12.69
CA TYR A 88 -12.89 -22.20 13.19
C TYR A 88 -13.61 -23.56 13.28
N ARG A 89 -13.40 -24.43 12.29
CA ARG A 89 -13.99 -25.78 12.26
C ARG A 89 -13.41 -26.67 13.35
N ARG A 90 -12.09 -26.58 13.58
CA ARG A 90 -11.36 -27.39 14.56
C ARG A 90 -11.62 -26.94 15.99
N GLU A 91 -11.53 -25.64 16.25
CA GLU A 91 -11.63 -25.07 17.58
C GLU A 91 -13.06 -25.15 18.11
N ARG A 92 -13.23 -25.39 19.42
CA ARG A 92 -14.55 -25.48 20.09
C ARG A 92 -14.76 -24.37 21.11
N ASP A 93 -13.71 -23.71 21.53
CA ASP A 93 -13.82 -22.55 22.41
C ASP A 93 -14.63 -21.42 21.74
N PRO A 94 -15.74 -20.96 22.35
CA PRO A 94 -16.58 -19.91 21.79
C PRO A 94 -15.88 -18.55 21.69
N ASP A 95 -14.96 -18.24 22.60
CA ASP A 95 -14.25 -16.96 22.58
C ASP A 95 -13.22 -16.93 21.46
N VAL A 96 -12.50 -18.03 21.24
CA VAL A 96 -11.57 -18.16 20.10
C VAL A 96 -12.34 -18.05 18.77
N ARG A 97 -13.49 -18.72 18.66
CA ARG A 97 -14.37 -18.60 17.48
C ARG A 97 -14.85 -17.18 17.24
N ARG A 98 -15.21 -16.44 18.30
CA ARG A 98 -15.62 -15.04 18.21
C ARG A 98 -14.47 -14.19 17.65
N VAL A 99 -13.26 -14.36 18.16
CA VAL A 99 -12.08 -13.63 17.67
C VAL A 99 -11.83 -13.92 16.18
N ILE A 100 -11.90 -15.18 15.76
CA ILE A 100 -11.75 -15.55 14.34
C ILE A 100 -12.78 -14.82 13.47
N LEU A 101 -14.04 -14.79 13.89
CA LEU A 101 -15.11 -14.10 13.16
C LEU A 101 -14.90 -12.59 13.12
N GLU A 102 -14.43 -11.97 14.21
CA GLU A 102 -14.10 -10.54 14.23
C GLU A 102 -12.93 -10.22 13.28
N VAL A 103 -11.90 -11.08 13.19
CA VAL A 103 -10.81 -10.90 12.22
C VAL A 103 -11.36 -10.94 10.79
N VAL A 104 -12.22 -11.91 10.47
CA VAL A 104 -12.85 -12.01 9.14
C VAL A 104 -13.71 -10.79 8.84
N ARG A 105 -14.52 -10.34 9.81
CA ARG A 105 -15.35 -9.14 9.69
C ARG A 105 -14.51 -7.89 9.47
N ALA A 106 -13.45 -7.69 10.25
CA ALA A 106 -12.57 -6.53 10.14
C ALA A 106 -11.91 -6.45 8.75
N ARG A 107 -11.42 -7.58 8.23
CA ARG A 107 -10.86 -7.65 6.86
C ARG A 107 -11.87 -7.23 5.80
N ARG A 108 -13.13 -7.66 5.93
CA ARG A 108 -14.20 -7.24 5.02
C ARG A 108 -14.47 -5.74 5.10
N VAL A 109 -14.61 -5.19 6.31
CA VAL A 109 -14.87 -3.77 6.52
C VAL A 109 -13.72 -2.92 5.96
N MET A 110 -12.47 -3.34 6.13
CA MET A 110 -11.32 -2.66 5.53
C MET A 110 -11.39 -2.66 3.99
N GLY A 111 -11.80 -3.77 3.38
CA GLY A 111 -12.05 -3.81 1.92
C GLY A 111 -13.12 -2.81 1.49
N GLU A 112 -14.23 -2.72 2.23
CA GLU A 112 -15.29 -1.74 1.96
C GLU A 112 -14.80 -0.29 2.10
N ILE A 113 -13.97 -0.01 3.11
CA ILE A 113 -13.32 1.31 3.29
C ILE A 113 -12.41 1.63 2.10
N GLU A 114 -11.63 0.67 1.61
CA GLU A 114 -10.74 0.86 0.46
C GLU A 114 -11.52 1.13 -0.84
N ASP A 115 -12.63 0.44 -1.05
CA ASP A 115 -13.51 0.68 -2.19
C ASP A 115 -14.13 2.09 -2.14
N LEU A 116 -14.64 2.50 -0.98
CA LEU A 116 -15.15 3.85 -0.76
C LEU A 116 -14.05 4.90 -0.98
N PHE A 117 -12.85 4.65 -0.45
CA PHE A 117 -11.70 5.50 -0.66
C PHE A 117 -11.39 5.66 -2.16
N ARG A 118 -11.41 4.57 -2.93
CA ARG A 118 -11.18 4.59 -4.37
C ARG A 118 -12.24 5.41 -5.11
N VAL A 119 -13.52 5.28 -4.74
CA VAL A 119 -14.62 6.08 -5.32
C VAL A 119 -14.41 7.57 -5.02
N ILE A 120 -14.21 7.94 -3.75
CA ILE A 120 -14.04 9.33 -3.34
C ILE A 120 -12.81 9.94 -4.00
N ARG A 121 -11.70 9.20 -4.10
CA ARG A 121 -10.48 9.69 -4.77
C ARG A 121 -10.71 9.95 -6.26
N ASN A 122 -11.47 9.09 -6.94
CA ASN A 122 -11.77 9.30 -8.36
C ASN A 122 -12.61 10.55 -8.60
N GLU A 123 -13.51 10.87 -7.67
CA GLU A 123 -14.44 11.99 -7.78
C GLU A 123 -13.83 13.33 -7.32
N TYR A 124 -13.12 13.34 -6.19
CA TYR A 124 -12.60 14.55 -5.56
C TYR A 124 -11.08 14.77 -5.75
N LYS A 125 -10.34 13.76 -6.22
CA LYS A 125 -8.89 13.78 -6.42
C LYS A 125 -8.16 14.36 -5.21
N ASP A 126 -7.28 15.33 -5.42
CA ASP A 126 -6.43 15.94 -4.39
C ASP A 126 -7.12 17.09 -3.63
N LYS A 127 -8.44 17.29 -3.81
CA LYS A 127 -9.15 18.43 -3.21
C LYS A 127 -9.61 18.19 -1.76
N LEU A 128 -9.54 16.95 -1.26
CA LEU A 128 -10.01 16.60 0.08
C LEU A 128 -8.83 16.22 0.99
N VAL A 129 -8.47 17.09 1.94
CA VAL A 129 -7.43 16.81 2.96
C VAL A 129 -7.75 15.56 3.79
N ALA A 130 -9.03 15.33 4.10
CA ALA A 130 -9.52 14.14 4.81
C ALA A 130 -9.20 12.81 4.08
N MET A 131 -9.05 12.84 2.75
CA MET A 131 -8.66 11.66 1.99
C MET A 131 -7.20 11.28 2.24
N ASN A 132 -6.32 12.24 2.49
CA ASN A 132 -4.94 11.91 2.82
C ASN A 132 -4.83 11.21 4.18
N VAL A 133 -5.57 11.70 5.18
CA VAL A 133 -5.63 11.08 6.51
C VAL A 133 -6.16 9.65 6.41
N LEU A 134 -7.25 9.44 5.65
CA LEU A 134 -7.80 8.11 5.41
C LEU A 134 -6.81 7.19 4.70
N ARG A 135 -6.03 7.70 3.74
CA ARG A 135 -4.97 6.94 3.06
C ARG A 135 -3.89 6.47 4.03
N CYS A 136 -3.40 7.35 4.92
CA CYS A 136 -2.40 7.01 5.92
C CYS A 136 -2.93 5.95 6.90
N LEU A 137 -4.18 6.07 7.35
CA LEU A 137 -4.81 5.07 8.22
C LEU A 137 -4.92 3.71 7.54
N ILE A 138 -5.36 3.66 6.27
CA ILE A 138 -5.43 2.41 5.48
C ILE A 138 -4.03 1.81 5.31
N GLN A 139 -3.01 2.61 4.98
CA GLN A 139 -1.63 2.11 4.86
C GLN A 139 -1.11 1.56 6.19
N ASN A 140 -1.33 2.25 7.30
CA ASN A 140 -0.92 1.77 8.61
C ASN A 140 -1.58 0.43 8.96
N GLU A 141 -2.88 0.28 8.67
CA GLU A 141 -3.56 -1.00 8.88
C GLU A 141 -3.05 -2.09 7.93
N ARG A 142 -2.74 -1.77 6.68
CA ARG A 142 -2.08 -2.72 5.75
C ARG A 142 -0.75 -3.22 6.27
N TRP A 143 0.07 -2.32 6.83
CA TRP A 143 1.36 -2.68 7.42
C TRP A 143 1.20 -3.57 8.65
N ARG A 144 0.14 -3.39 9.44
CA ARG A 144 -0.17 -4.25 10.59
C ARG A 144 -0.71 -5.61 10.20
N VAL A 145 -1.48 -5.67 9.11
CA VAL A 145 -2.14 -6.90 8.67
C VAL A 145 -1.24 -7.78 7.78
N GLY A 146 -0.17 -7.21 7.20
CA GLY A 146 0.69 -7.89 6.22
C GLY A 146 -0.05 -7.99 4.88
N GLU A 147 0.29 -7.14 3.92
CA GLU A 147 -0.51 -6.91 2.71
C GLU A 147 -0.80 -8.20 1.89
N PHE A 148 -2.08 -8.45 1.62
CA PHE A 148 -2.57 -9.36 0.56
C PHE A 148 -2.26 -8.74 -0.82
N GLY A 149 -1.02 -8.87 -1.28
CA GLY A 149 -0.65 -8.63 -2.68
C GLY A 149 -0.92 -9.89 -3.51
N GLY A 150 -2.12 -10.01 -4.09
CA GLY A 150 -2.43 -11.19 -4.92
C GLY A 150 -3.80 -11.21 -5.60
N ALA A 151 -4.33 -10.08 -6.05
CA ALA A 151 -5.53 -10.07 -6.88
C ALA A 151 -5.49 -8.95 -7.94
N SER A 152 -4.47 -8.99 -8.81
CA SER A 152 -4.50 -8.29 -10.09
C SER A 152 -3.49 -8.90 -11.05
N ASP A 153 -3.74 -10.14 -11.50
CA ASP A 153 -3.24 -10.57 -12.82
C ASP A 153 -3.97 -11.81 -13.38
N VAL A 154 -5.29 -11.89 -13.19
CA VAL A 154 -6.12 -12.88 -13.91
C VAL A 154 -7.20 -12.11 -14.66
N GLY A 155 -6.88 -11.68 -15.88
CA GLY A 155 -7.87 -10.98 -16.69
C GLY A 155 -7.42 -10.39 -18.02
N ALA A 156 -6.38 -10.92 -18.69
CA ALA A 156 -6.08 -10.50 -20.08
C ALA A 156 -5.29 -11.55 -20.88
N LYS A 157 -5.75 -12.81 -20.94
CA LYS A 157 -5.25 -13.78 -21.93
C LYS A 157 -6.19 -14.97 -22.13
N SER A 158 -7.40 -14.71 -22.64
CA SER A 158 -8.25 -15.76 -23.21
C SER A 158 -9.24 -15.18 -24.21
N ARG A 159 -8.74 -14.58 -25.30
CA ARG A 159 -9.53 -14.32 -26.52
C ARG A 159 -8.65 -13.94 -27.70
N ALA A 160 -7.73 -14.83 -28.04
CA ALA A 160 -7.16 -15.00 -29.37
C ALA A 160 -6.68 -16.46 -29.39
N ASP A 161 -7.02 -17.22 -30.43
CA ASP A 161 -6.73 -18.66 -30.65
C ASP A 161 -7.92 -19.63 -30.55
N ALA A 162 -9.15 -19.15 -30.66
CA ALA A 162 -10.29 -19.98 -31.06
C ALA A 162 -10.96 -19.37 -32.30
N GLY A 163 -10.35 -19.58 -33.47
CA GLY A 163 -10.89 -19.04 -34.72
C GLY A 163 -10.04 -19.36 -35.95
N ALA A 164 -9.74 -20.63 -36.19
CA ALA A 164 -9.31 -21.09 -37.52
C ALA A 164 -9.44 -22.63 -37.63
N ARG A 165 -10.65 -23.11 -37.93
CA ARG A 165 -10.87 -24.38 -38.64
C ARG A 165 -12.34 -24.53 -39.00
N GLU A 166 -12.69 -24.20 -40.24
CA GLU A 166 -13.40 -25.10 -41.15
C GLU A 166 -13.67 -24.43 -42.52
N GLU A 167 -13.02 -24.98 -43.55
CA GLU A 167 -13.42 -25.06 -44.97
C GLU A 167 -12.32 -25.94 -45.59
N GLY A 168 -12.51 -27.09 -46.21
CA GLY A 168 -13.67 -27.77 -46.77
C GLY A 168 -13.18 -28.37 -48.09
N ASP A 169 -12.90 -29.68 -48.16
CA ASP A 169 -13.08 -30.45 -49.41
C ASP A 169 -13.00 -31.97 -49.18
N ARG A 170 -13.87 -32.71 -49.87
CA ARG A 170 -13.94 -34.19 -50.00
C ARG A 170 -13.52 -34.56 -51.45
N PRO A 171 -13.62 -35.83 -51.89
CA PRO A 171 -13.16 -37.12 -51.36
C PRO A 171 -12.31 -37.89 -52.40
N GLY A 172 -11.79 -39.08 -52.06
CA GLY A 172 -11.25 -40.01 -53.05
C GLY A 172 -10.90 -41.37 -52.46
N ASP A 173 -11.67 -42.39 -52.84
CA ASP A 173 -11.44 -43.82 -52.65
C ASP A 173 -10.00 -44.25 -53.00
N GLU A 174 -9.44 -45.19 -52.24
CA GLU A 174 -8.91 -46.41 -52.85
C GLU A 174 -8.68 -47.53 -51.81
N VAL A 175 -9.48 -48.58 -52.00
CA VAL A 175 -9.31 -49.94 -51.49
C VAL A 175 -8.02 -50.54 -52.04
N LYS A 176 -7.17 -51.16 -51.22
CA LYS A 176 -6.58 -52.49 -51.53
C LYS A 176 -6.09 -53.24 -50.29
N ALA A 177 -6.56 -54.48 -50.23
CA ALA A 177 -6.15 -55.55 -49.34
C ALA A 177 -4.77 -56.13 -49.72
N LYS A 178 -3.98 -56.54 -48.73
CA LYS A 178 -3.62 -57.95 -48.46
C LYS A 178 -2.86 -58.07 -47.14
#